data_AF-A0A2U3RB68-F1
#
_entry.id   AF-A0A2U3RB68-F1
#
_cell.length_a   1.000
_cell.length_b   1.000
_cell.length_c   1.000
_cell.angle_alpha   90.00
_cell.angle_beta   90.00
_cell.angle_gamma   90.00
#
_symmetry.space_group_name_H-M   'P 1'
#
loop_
_entity.id
_entity.type
_entity.pdbx_description
1 polymer ?
#
loop_
_entity_poly.entity_id
_entity_poly.type
_entity_poly.pdbx_seq_one_letter_code
_entity_poly.pdbx_strand_id
1 'polypeptide(L)'
;MPKSYSQDFRDKVMKCVNRGKSCNDASVKFDIAANTVRNWYKRYKSEGHYKERDCLGKKGKIYKIEFEKYISLNQNLTLAQTGKHFGILIRVASYYMKKFGYSYKKTFTYMEAKAEIREKYQQVIGSLYLRKTWHT
;
A
#
# COMPACT_ATOMS: atom_id res chain seq x y z
N MET A 1 19.66 2.21 9.87
CA MET A 1 20.64 1.37 9.14
C MET A 1 21.75 2.28 8.65
N PRO A 2 23.03 1.92 8.80
CA PRO A 2 24.13 2.70 8.24
C PRO A 2 23.97 2.82 6.71
N LYS A 3 24.43 3.95 6.16
CA LYS A 3 24.37 4.19 4.71
C LYS A 3 25.25 3.17 3.99
N SER A 4 24.68 2.54 2.98
CA SER A 4 25.43 1.64 2.11
C SER A 4 26.49 2.38 1.29
N TYR A 5 27.59 1.69 0.97
CA TYR A 5 28.63 2.22 0.08
C TYR A 5 28.08 2.49 -1.32
N SER A 6 28.54 3.56 -1.96
CA SER A 6 28.16 3.90 -3.34
C SER A 6 28.56 2.81 -4.34
N GLN A 7 27.84 2.73 -5.47
CA GLN A 7 28.13 1.73 -6.49
C GLN A 7 29.54 1.90 -7.08
N ASP A 8 29.95 3.14 -7.38
CA ASP A 8 31.29 3.45 -7.91
C ASP A 8 32.41 2.98 -6.98
N PHE A 9 32.21 3.08 -5.67
CA PHE A 9 33.17 2.61 -4.68
C PHE A 9 33.27 1.08 -4.72
N ARG A 10 32.14 0.38 -4.77
CA ARG A 10 32.11 -1.08 -4.93
C ARG A 10 32.80 -1.53 -6.21
N ASP A 11 32.57 -0.82 -7.31
CA ASP A 11 33.19 -1.11 -8.60
C ASP A 11 34.72 -1.00 -8.53
N LYS A 12 35.26 0.03 -7.85
CA LYS A 12 36.71 0.19 -7.65
C LYS A 12 37.31 -0.96 -6.83
N VAL A 13 36.63 -1.34 -5.74
CA VAL A 13 37.04 -2.45 -4.86
C VAL A 13 37.03 -3.77 -5.64
N MET A 14 35.92 -4.06 -6.32
CA MET A 14 35.72 -5.31 -7.05
C MET A 14 36.65 -5.42 -8.27
N LYS A 15 36.98 -4.31 -8.94
CA LYS A 15 38.02 -4.28 -9.97
C LYS A 15 39.39 -4.71 -9.43
N CYS A 16 39.75 -4.34 -8.19
CA CYS A 16 41.00 -4.80 -7.59
C CYS A 16 40.96 -6.31 -7.29
N VAL A 17 39.85 -6.82 -6.74
CA VAL A 17 39.69 -8.25 -6.44
C VAL A 17 39.71 -9.10 -7.74
N ASN A 18 39.01 -8.65 -8.77
CA ASN A 18 38.97 -9.35 -10.06
C ASN A 18 40.32 -9.34 -10.80
N ARG A 19 41.23 -8.41 -10.46
CA ARG A 19 42.63 -8.41 -10.94
C ARG A 19 43.54 -9.41 -10.19
N GLY A 20 42.97 -10.24 -9.31
CA GLY A 20 43.70 -11.28 -8.59
C GLY A 20 44.19 -10.87 -7.19
N LYS A 21 43.80 -9.70 -6.68
CA LYS A 21 44.09 -9.33 -5.28
C LYS A 21 43.15 -10.06 -4.32
N SER A 22 43.65 -10.43 -3.14
CA SER A 22 42.80 -11.05 -2.13
C SER A 22 41.78 -10.06 -1.56
N CYS A 23 40.69 -10.57 -0.99
CA CYS A 23 39.71 -9.71 -0.30
C CYS A 23 40.33 -8.96 0.88
N ASN A 24 41.36 -9.52 1.52
CA ASN A 24 42.08 -8.88 2.63
C ASN A 24 42.95 -7.73 2.11
N ASP A 25 43.64 -7.90 0.99
CA ASP A 25 44.45 -6.82 0.39
C ASP A 25 43.57 -5.63 -0.04
N ALA A 26 42.41 -5.94 -0.65
CA ALA A 26 41.44 -4.91 -1.01
C ALA A 26 40.87 -4.21 0.23
N SER A 27 40.64 -4.95 1.30
CA SER A 27 40.15 -4.41 2.58
C SER A 27 41.12 -3.40 3.18
N VAL A 28 42.41 -3.73 3.24
CA VAL A 28 43.46 -2.81 3.72
C VAL A 28 43.59 -1.61 2.79
N LYS A 29 43.59 -1.82 1.47
CA LYS A 29 43.76 -0.75 0.47
C LYS A 29 42.66 0.29 0.49
N PHE A 30 41.41 -0.13 0.72
CA PHE A 30 40.23 0.74 0.66
C PHE A 30 39.65 1.08 2.03
N ASP A 31 40.34 0.68 3.12
CA ASP A 31 39.91 0.88 4.51
C ASP A 31 38.46 0.44 4.77
N ILE A 32 38.15 -0.80 4.40
CA ILE A 32 36.82 -1.40 4.62
C ILE A 32 36.96 -2.77 5.25
N ALA A 33 35.95 -3.20 5.99
CA ALA A 33 35.96 -4.54 6.59
C ALA A 33 36.09 -5.64 5.51
N ALA A 34 37.03 -6.57 5.70
CA ALA A 34 37.27 -7.68 4.77
C ALA A 34 36.02 -8.53 4.52
N ASN A 35 35.14 -8.64 5.53
CA ASN A 35 33.88 -9.37 5.39
C ASN A 35 32.93 -8.70 4.38
N THR A 36 32.93 -7.37 4.29
CA THR A 36 32.15 -6.61 3.29
C THR A 36 32.61 -6.96 1.88
N VAL A 37 33.92 -6.96 1.64
CA VAL A 37 34.51 -7.33 0.35
C VAL A 37 34.18 -8.78 -0.02
N ARG A 38 34.32 -9.71 0.93
CA ARG A 38 33.94 -11.12 0.72
C ARG A 38 32.47 -11.27 0.38
N ASN A 39 31.58 -10.55 1.03
CA ASN A 39 30.14 -10.60 0.74
C ASN A 39 29.83 -10.08 -0.66
N TRP A 40 30.49 -9.00 -1.11
CA TRP A 40 30.36 -8.53 -2.50
C TRP A 40 30.90 -9.55 -3.50
N TYR A 41 32.04 -10.18 -3.22
CA TYR A 41 32.62 -11.22 -4.08
C TYR A 41 31.75 -12.48 -4.15
N LYS A 42 31.22 -12.95 -3.02
CA LYS A 42 30.25 -14.06 -2.98
C LYS A 42 29.04 -13.75 -3.85
N ARG A 43 28.46 -12.55 -3.74
CA ARG A 43 27.33 -12.13 -4.57
C ARG A 43 27.69 -12.01 -6.04
N TYR A 44 28.86 -11.48 -6.36
CA TYR A 44 29.35 -11.45 -7.73
C TYR A 44 29.43 -12.84 -8.35
N LYS A 45 29.89 -13.85 -7.59
CA LYS A 45 29.93 -15.24 -8.06
C LYS A 45 28.55 -15.89 -8.20
N SER A 46 27.60 -15.58 -7.32
CA SER A 46 26.26 -16.21 -7.35
C SER A 46 25.24 -15.51 -8.24
N GLU A 47 25.24 -14.17 -8.26
CA GLU A 47 24.25 -13.32 -8.94
C GLU A 47 24.82 -12.65 -10.21
N GLY A 48 26.14 -12.71 -10.43
CA GLY A 48 26.83 -11.99 -11.52
C GLY A 48 27.02 -10.49 -11.25
N HIS A 49 26.51 -9.98 -10.13
CA HIS A 49 26.60 -8.57 -9.75
C HIS A 49 26.76 -8.38 -8.23
N TYR A 50 27.20 -7.19 -7.83
CA TYR A 50 27.39 -6.79 -6.42
C TYR A 50 26.67 -5.47 -6.08
N LYS A 51 25.62 -5.18 -6.85
CA LYS A 51 24.74 -4.03 -6.64
C LYS A 51 24.03 -4.11 -5.29
N GLU A 52 23.60 -2.97 -4.76
CA GLU A 52 22.78 -2.93 -3.56
C GLU A 52 21.49 -3.70 -3.74
N ARG A 53 21.01 -4.30 -2.65
CA ARG A 53 19.68 -4.93 -2.64
C ARG A 53 18.68 -3.87 -2.24
N ASP A 54 17.57 -3.83 -2.96
CA ASP A 54 16.43 -3.05 -2.53
C ASP A 54 15.97 -3.57 -1.17
N CYS A 55 15.88 -2.67 -0.20
CA CYS A 55 15.24 -2.94 1.07
C CYS A 55 13.73 -2.99 0.84
N LEU A 56 13.25 -4.13 0.34
CA LEU A 56 11.82 -4.39 0.23
C LEU A 56 11.28 -4.44 1.65
N GLY A 57 10.44 -3.46 1.99
CA GLY A 57 9.78 -3.39 3.29
C GLY A 57 8.95 -4.64 3.57
N LYS A 58 8.35 -4.72 4.77
CA LYS A 58 7.52 -5.86 5.15
C LYS A 58 6.41 -6.09 4.12
N LYS A 59 6.24 -7.35 3.72
CA LYS A 59 5.13 -7.77 2.84
C LYS A 59 3.79 -7.34 3.46
N GLY A 60 2.88 -6.87 2.62
CA GLY A 60 1.54 -6.49 3.05
C GLY A 60 0.76 -7.68 3.62
N LYS A 61 -0.21 -7.41 4.50
CA LYS A 61 -1.07 -8.45 5.10
C LYS A 61 -1.99 -9.15 4.09
N ILE A 62 -2.34 -8.48 2.99
CA ILE A 62 -3.34 -8.93 2.04
C ILE A 62 -2.73 -9.04 0.65
N TYR A 63 -2.98 -10.18 -0.01
CA TYR A 63 -2.59 -10.43 -1.39
C TYR A 63 -3.58 -9.78 -2.36
N LYS A 64 -3.05 -9.15 -3.42
CA LYS A 64 -3.85 -8.43 -4.42
C LYS A 64 -4.94 -9.32 -5.04
N ILE A 65 -4.57 -10.52 -5.46
CA ILE A 65 -5.47 -11.47 -6.15
C ILE A 65 -6.69 -11.83 -5.27
N GLU A 66 -6.47 -12.10 -4.00
CA GLU A 66 -7.53 -12.45 -3.06
C GLU A 66 -8.48 -11.28 -2.82
N PHE A 67 -7.93 -10.07 -2.71
CA PHE A 67 -8.69 -8.85 -2.54
C PHE A 67 -9.56 -8.52 -3.76
N GLU A 68 -9.00 -8.63 -4.97
CA GLU A 68 -9.71 -8.40 -6.23
C GLU A 68 -10.84 -9.43 -6.41
N LYS A 69 -10.58 -10.72 -6.09
CA LYS A 69 -11.61 -11.76 -6.13
C LYS A 69 -12.78 -11.43 -5.21
N TYR A 70 -12.51 -10.98 -3.99
CA TYR A 70 -13.55 -10.64 -3.03
C TYR A 70 -14.42 -9.44 -3.49
N ILE A 71 -13.80 -8.42 -4.06
CA ILE A 71 -14.51 -7.24 -4.60
C ILE A 71 -15.38 -7.61 -5.79
N SER A 72 -14.85 -8.39 -6.73
CA SER A 72 -15.59 -8.80 -7.93
C SER A 72 -16.84 -9.61 -7.60
N LEU A 73 -16.81 -10.39 -6.51
CA LEU A 73 -17.96 -11.18 -6.04
C LEU A 73 -19.04 -10.31 -5.36
N ASN A 74 -18.70 -9.11 -4.87
CA ASN A 74 -19.61 -8.30 -4.07
C ASN A 74 -19.55 -6.82 -4.51
N GLN A 75 -20.34 -6.46 -5.52
CA GLN A 75 -20.30 -5.14 -6.15
C GLN A 75 -20.73 -3.97 -5.24
N ASN A 76 -21.49 -4.24 -4.16
CA ASN A 76 -22.00 -3.23 -3.21
C ASN A 76 -21.35 -3.34 -1.82
N LEU A 77 -20.05 -3.59 -1.74
CA LEU A 77 -19.34 -3.68 -0.45
C LEU A 77 -19.11 -2.33 0.21
N THR A 78 -19.37 -2.28 1.51
CA THR A 78 -18.90 -1.20 2.38
C THR A 78 -17.48 -1.47 2.88
N LEU A 79 -16.71 -0.42 3.15
CA LEU A 79 -15.35 -0.52 3.72
C LEU A 79 -15.34 -1.29 5.06
N ALA A 80 -16.43 -1.22 5.83
CA ALA A 80 -16.59 -1.94 7.08
C ALA A 80 -16.69 -3.45 6.87
N GLN A 81 -17.46 -3.90 5.88
CA GLN A 81 -17.57 -5.32 5.52
C GLN A 81 -16.24 -5.87 5.01
N THR A 82 -15.54 -5.13 4.15
CA THR A 82 -14.20 -5.50 3.69
C THR A 82 -13.22 -5.63 4.87
N GLY A 83 -13.25 -4.67 5.81
CA GLY A 83 -12.43 -4.72 7.02
C GLY A 83 -12.68 -5.98 7.83
N LYS A 84 -13.96 -6.30 8.08
CA LYS A 84 -14.38 -7.48 8.82
C LYS A 84 -13.93 -8.78 8.14
N HIS A 85 -14.10 -8.89 6.82
CA HIS A 85 -13.72 -10.08 6.05
C HIS A 85 -12.22 -10.40 6.17
N PHE A 86 -11.36 -9.39 6.03
CA PHE A 86 -9.90 -9.57 6.09
C PHE A 86 -9.33 -9.44 7.51
N GLY A 87 -10.17 -9.26 8.54
CA GLY A 87 -9.71 -9.03 9.92
C GLY A 87 -8.85 -7.77 10.08
N ILE A 88 -9.13 -6.72 9.30
CA ILE A 88 -8.39 -5.45 9.28
C ILE A 88 -9.29 -4.28 9.71
N LEU A 89 -8.64 -3.20 10.17
CA LEU A 89 -9.32 -1.94 10.44
C LEU A 89 -9.84 -1.31 9.14
N ILE A 90 -10.96 -0.58 9.23
CA ILE A 90 -11.62 0.12 8.11
C ILE A 90 -10.64 1.05 7.36
N ARG A 91 -9.77 1.75 8.08
CA ARG A 91 -8.74 2.63 7.48
C ARG A 91 -7.74 1.85 6.62
N VAL A 92 -7.38 0.63 7.04
CA VAL A 92 -6.47 -0.25 6.32
C VAL A 92 -7.16 -0.80 5.06
N ALA A 93 -8.45 -1.14 5.14
CA ALA A 93 -9.25 -1.50 3.97
C ALA A 93 -9.26 -0.36 2.93
N SER A 94 -9.47 0.89 3.38
CA SER A 94 -9.43 2.07 2.51
C SER A 94 -8.06 2.27 1.85
N TYR A 95 -6.97 2.02 2.57
CA TYR A 95 -5.61 2.04 2.01
C TYR A 95 -5.44 1.01 0.89
N TYR A 96 -5.87 -0.25 1.11
CA TYR A 96 -5.76 -1.31 0.11
C TYR A 96 -6.61 -1.04 -1.13
N MET A 97 -7.82 -0.51 -0.98
CA MET A 97 -8.66 -0.07 -2.11
C MET A 97 -7.90 0.92 -3.00
N LYS A 98 -7.35 1.99 -2.43
CA LYS A 98 -6.57 2.98 -3.16
C LYS A 98 -5.31 2.39 -3.79
N LYS A 99 -4.59 1.55 -3.03
CA LYS A 99 -3.35 0.90 -3.48
C LYS A 99 -3.57 0.02 -4.71
N PHE A 100 -4.71 -0.65 -4.80
CA PHE A 100 -5.06 -1.51 -5.93
C PHE A 100 -5.83 -0.78 -7.05
N GLY A 101 -6.02 0.54 -6.94
CA GLY A 101 -6.64 1.36 -7.98
C GLY A 101 -8.16 1.46 -7.91
N TYR A 102 -8.79 0.95 -6.84
CA TYR A 102 -10.22 1.14 -6.63
C TYR A 102 -10.50 2.53 -6.07
N SER A 103 -11.27 3.31 -6.82
CA SER A 103 -11.79 4.60 -6.38
C SER A 103 -13.29 4.47 -6.13
N TYR A 104 -13.73 4.84 -4.94
CA TYR A 104 -15.16 4.93 -4.67
C TYR A 104 -15.69 6.24 -5.27
N LYS A 105 -16.46 6.14 -6.36
CA LYS A 105 -17.26 7.27 -6.83
C LYS A 105 -18.39 7.46 -5.81
N LYS A 106 -18.38 8.59 -5.10
CA LYS A 106 -19.54 8.98 -4.28
C LYS A 106 -20.73 9.11 -5.24
N THR A 107 -21.64 8.15 -5.23
CA THR A 107 -22.99 8.38 -5.72
C THR A 107 -23.63 9.38 -4.76
N PHE A 108 -24.20 10.45 -5.29
CA PHE A 108 -24.86 11.50 -4.52
C PHE A 108 -26.23 10.96 -4.06
N THR A 109 -26.26 9.95 -3.20
CA THR A 109 -27.50 9.37 -2.60
C THR A 109 -28.29 10.37 -1.75
N TYR A 110 -27.77 11.60 -1.61
CA TYR A 110 -28.52 12.75 -1.09
C TYR A 110 -29.82 13.02 -1.87
N MET A 111 -29.93 12.66 -3.16
CA MET A 111 -31.15 12.95 -3.93
C MET A 111 -32.32 12.00 -3.61
N GLU A 112 -32.07 10.70 -3.46
CA GLU A 112 -33.09 9.70 -3.13
C GLU A 112 -33.55 9.84 -1.68
N ALA A 113 -32.61 10.00 -0.74
CA ALA A 113 -32.93 10.27 0.65
C ALA A 113 -33.65 11.62 0.83
N LYS A 114 -33.28 12.67 0.07
CA LYS A 114 -33.99 13.96 0.13
C LYS A 114 -35.40 13.87 -0.46
N ALA A 115 -35.67 13.02 -1.44
CA ALA A 115 -37.01 12.83 -2.00
C ALA A 115 -37.95 12.16 -0.98
N GLU A 116 -37.54 11.04 -0.37
CA GLU A 116 -38.32 10.39 0.69
C GLU A 116 -38.50 11.28 1.92
N ILE A 117 -37.42 11.97 2.33
CA ILE A 117 -37.48 12.93 3.44
C ILE A 117 -38.43 14.08 3.07
N ARG A 118 -38.36 14.62 1.83
CA ARG A 118 -39.25 15.70 1.34
C ARG A 118 -40.71 15.27 1.28
N GLU A 119 -41.02 14.06 0.81
CA GLU A 119 -42.38 13.52 0.84
C GLU A 119 -42.92 13.39 2.27
N LYS A 120 -42.10 12.86 3.20
CA LYS A 120 -42.45 12.84 4.63
C LYS A 120 -42.74 14.26 5.17
N TYR A 121 -41.89 15.24 4.87
CA TYR A 121 -42.11 16.62 5.30
C TYR A 121 -43.39 17.24 4.69
N GLN A 122 -43.69 16.98 3.41
CA GLN A 122 -44.89 17.49 2.75
C GLN A 122 -46.18 16.86 3.30
N GLN A 123 -46.18 15.56 3.62
CA GLN A 123 -47.29 14.88 4.29
C GLN A 123 -47.56 15.47 5.69
N VAL A 124 -46.49 15.72 6.46
CA VAL A 124 -46.59 16.34 7.79
C VAL A 124 -47.18 17.75 7.71
N ILE A 125 -46.71 18.59 6.79
CA ILE A 125 -47.23 19.96 6.59
C ILE A 125 -48.69 19.93 6.11
N GLY A 126 -49.06 19.06 5.16
CA GLY A 126 -50.44 18.90 4.72
C GLY A 126 -51.40 18.50 5.86
N SER A 127 -50.98 17.59 6.74
CA SER A 127 -51.74 17.17 7.93
C SER A 127 -51.92 18.28 8.99
N LEU A 128 -51.00 19.25 8.99
CA LEU A 128 -51.01 20.39 9.91
C LEU A 128 -51.96 21.49 9.42
N TYR A 129 -52.08 21.68 8.11
CA TYR A 129 -53.03 22.62 7.51
C TYR A 129 -54.47 22.09 7.56
N LEU A 130 -54.70 20.79 7.35
CA LEU A 130 -56.02 20.16 7.45
C LEU A 130 -56.61 20.15 8.88
N ARG A 131 -55.77 20.26 9.92
CA ARG A 131 -56.20 20.32 11.32
C ARG A 131 -56.54 21.73 11.83
N LYS A 132 -56.32 22.78 11.03
CA LYS A 132 -56.59 24.18 11.40
C LYS A 132 -57.90 24.76 10.83
N THR A 133 -58.69 23.98 10.09
CA THR A 133 -59.89 24.48 9.38
C THR A 133 -61.23 24.01 9.96
N TRP A 134 -61.30 23.71 11.26
CA TRP A 134 -62.58 23.54 11.95
C TRP A 134 -62.51 24.17 13.34
N HIS A 135 -62.91 25.44 13.41
CA HIS A 135 -63.55 26.10 14.55
C HIS A 135 -63.91 27.54 14.12
N THR A 136 -65.03 27.65 13.40
CA THR A 136 -65.89 28.84 13.38
C THR A 136 -67.31 28.34 13.50
#